data_AF-A0A2S9XW62-F1
#
_entry.id   AF-A0A2S9XW62-F1
#
_cell.length_a   1.000
_cell.length_b   1.000
_cell.length_c   1.000
_cell.angle_alpha   90.00
_cell.angle_beta   90.00
_cell.angle_gamma   90.00
#
_symmetry.space_group_name_H-M   'P 1'
#
loop_
_entity.id
_entity.type
_entity.pdbx_description
1 polymer ?
#
loop_
_entity_poly.entity_id
_entity_poly.type
_entity_poly.pdbx_seq_one_letter_code
_entity_poly.pdbx_strand_id
1 'polypeptide(L)'
;MPIAFRKVEGLGNDFVLLDRLDRSAVELARDIAWAQANASRVCDRRRGVGADGILIVGPGRGSAEASMTVVNFDGSRPEMCGNGLRCVAAYVGERRSIEAMTIDTDAGPRACQITARTGAEVSVRVDMGPAELLGAARPEAGGGREFVGVSMGNPHAVCFVGSDEDPEALARTLGSALELDPVYQPAKTNVEFARVQSPSAIELWVWERGVGITDACGTGACGTVVAAVEGGLVPAGTPVAVRLPGGVLHVTVPADPRVGVTMLGPARQAFSGVIDGSVSPSAAESS
;
A
#
# COMPACT_ATOMS: atom_id res chain seq x y z
N MET A 1 -17.73 15.45 18.92
CA MET A 1 -17.69 16.56 17.94
C MET A 1 -17.67 15.95 16.54
N PRO A 2 -18.40 16.52 15.55
CA PRO A 2 -18.33 16.05 14.17
C PRO A 2 -16.89 16.04 13.62
N ILE A 3 -16.53 15.03 12.86
CA ILE A 3 -15.19 14.85 12.28
C ILE A 3 -15.30 14.91 10.76
N ALA A 4 -14.77 15.99 10.16
CA ALA A 4 -14.68 16.10 8.71
C ALA A 4 -13.66 15.10 8.14
N PHE A 5 -13.98 14.54 6.97
CA PHE A 5 -13.12 13.59 6.27
C PHE A 5 -13.19 13.77 4.75
N ARG A 6 -12.17 13.23 4.08
CA ARG A 6 -12.15 13.02 2.63
C ARG A 6 -12.04 11.52 2.36
N LYS A 7 -12.88 11.00 1.49
CA LYS A 7 -12.75 9.63 0.96
C LYS A 7 -11.77 9.67 -0.21
N VAL A 8 -10.65 8.98 -0.07
CA VAL A 8 -9.58 8.93 -1.07
C VAL A 8 -9.27 7.50 -1.44
N GLU A 9 -8.69 7.27 -2.62
CA GLU A 9 -8.29 5.93 -3.06
C GLU A 9 -7.10 5.99 -4.03
N GLY A 10 -6.35 4.89 -4.07
CA GLY A 10 -5.29 4.66 -5.03
C GLY A 10 -5.38 3.24 -5.57
N LEU A 11 -5.88 3.11 -6.80
CA LEU A 11 -6.11 1.83 -7.49
C LEU A 11 -7.10 0.92 -6.71
N GLY A 12 -8.21 1.48 -6.24
CA GLY A 12 -9.25 0.75 -5.54
C GLY A 12 -9.03 0.61 -4.03
N ASN A 13 -7.79 0.65 -3.55
CA ASN A 13 -7.49 0.68 -2.12
C ASN A 13 -7.87 2.04 -1.52
N ASP A 14 -8.88 2.06 -0.65
CA ASP A 14 -9.65 3.25 -0.31
C ASP A 14 -9.61 3.60 1.19
N PHE A 15 -9.51 4.89 1.50
CA PHE A 15 -9.25 5.39 2.85
C PHE A 15 -10.15 6.56 3.24
N VAL A 16 -10.41 6.67 4.55
CA VAL A 16 -10.93 7.89 5.17
C VAL A 16 -9.74 8.75 5.59
N LEU A 17 -9.52 9.87 4.90
CA LEU A 17 -8.45 10.82 5.21
C LEU A 17 -8.94 11.91 6.16
N LEU A 18 -8.21 12.09 7.27
CA LEU A 18 -8.43 13.09 8.29
C LEU A 18 -7.32 14.14 8.24
N ASP A 19 -7.66 15.37 7.88
CA ASP A 19 -6.74 16.51 7.95
C ASP A 19 -6.52 16.92 9.40
N ARG A 20 -5.27 16.83 9.86
CA ARG A 20 -4.79 17.23 11.17
C ARG A 20 -3.46 17.99 11.07
N LEU A 21 -3.18 18.62 9.93
CA LEU A 21 -1.92 19.32 9.67
C LEU A 21 -1.63 20.43 10.69
N ASP A 22 -2.69 21.06 11.19
CA ASP A 22 -2.62 22.19 12.12
C ASP A 22 -2.74 21.77 13.60
N ARG A 23 -2.74 20.47 13.91
CA ARG A 23 -2.87 19.96 15.29
C ARG A 23 -1.54 19.99 16.05
N SER A 24 -1.63 20.26 17.35
CA SER A 24 -0.53 19.98 18.27
C SER A 24 -0.25 18.48 18.40
N ALA A 25 0.93 18.11 18.88
CA ALA A 25 1.31 16.71 19.07
C ALA A 25 0.34 15.95 20.01
N VAL A 26 -0.18 16.63 21.05
CA VAL A 26 -1.15 16.06 22.00
C VAL A 26 -2.50 15.83 21.34
N GLU A 27 -2.97 16.77 20.53
CA GLU A 27 -4.22 16.61 19.77
C GLU A 27 -4.10 15.47 18.75
N LEU A 28 -3.00 15.42 18.00
CA LEU A 28 -2.75 14.38 17.02
C LEU A 28 -2.75 12.98 17.66
N ALA A 29 -2.09 12.82 18.81
CA ALA A 29 -2.10 11.55 19.54
C ALA A 29 -3.51 11.12 19.95
N ARG A 30 -4.38 12.06 20.34
CA ARG A 30 -5.79 11.76 20.63
C ARG A 30 -6.58 11.38 19.38
N ASP A 31 -6.35 12.06 18.26
CA ASP A 31 -6.99 11.71 16.98
C ASP A 31 -6.58 10.31 16.51
N ILE A 32 -5.31 9.94 16.67
CA ILE A 32 -4.81 8.57 16.37
C ILE A 32 -5.49 7.55 17.27
N ALA A 33 -5.52 7.77 18.59
CA ALA A 33 -6.17 6.87 19.52
C ALA A 33 -7.67 6.71 19.23
N TRP A 34 -8.34 7.81 18.88
CA TRP A 34 -9.75 7.77 18.44
C TRP A 34 -9.92 6.93 17.18
N ALA A 35 -9.06 7.13 16.18
CA ALA A 35 -9.13 6.38 14.93
C ALA A 35 -8.94 4.88 15.16
N GLN A 36 -7.94 4.47 15.94
CA GLN A 36 -7.74 3.05 16.29
C GLN A 36 -8.96 2.44 17.00
N ALA A 37 -9.55 3.17 17.95
CA ALA A 37 -10.73 2.70 18.68
C ALA A 37 -12.02 2.67 17.84
N ASN A 38 -12.08 3.39 16.71
CA ASN A 38 -13.28 3.54 15.89
C ASN A 38 -13.14 3.00 14.46
N ALA A 39 -11.97 2.46 14.09
CA ALA A 39 -11.65 2.10 12.72
C ALA A 39 -12.66 1.14 12.12
N SER A 40 -12.97 0.04 12.80
CA SER A 40 -13.90 -0.98 12.29
C SER A 40 -15.29 -0.41 11.99
N ARG A 41 -15.76 0.52 12.83
CA ARG A 41 -17.05 1.18 12.64
C ARG A 41 -17.04 2.22 11.52
N VAL A 42 -15.99 3.04 11.44
CA VAL A 42 -15.86 4.05 10.38
C VAL A 42 -15.68 3.39 9.02
N CYS A 43 -14.87 2.33 8.98
CA CYS A 43 -14.50 1.61 7.78
C CYS A 43 -15.49 0.50 7.38
N ASP A 44 -16.48 0.16 8.22
CA ASP A 44 -17.57 -0.77 7.86
C ASP A 44 -18.26 -0.27 6.58
N ARG A 45 -18.25 -1.10 5.54
CA ARG A 45 -18.78 -0.74 4.20
C ARG A 45 -20.30 -0.65 4.12
N ARG A 46 -21.03 -1.17 5.12
CA ARG A 46 -22.50 -1.19 5.15
C ARG A 46 -23.08 -0.18 6.15
N ARG A 47 -22.39 0.05 7.27
CA ARG A 47 -22.87 0.84 8.40
C ARG A 47 -22.00 2.07 8.71
N GLY A 48 -20.82 2.14 8.10
CA GLY A 48 -19.88 3.25 8.23
C GLY A 48 -19.77 4.06 6.93
N VAL A 49 -18.65 4.77 6.81
CA VAL A 49 -18.26 5.42 5.56
C VAL A 49 -17.84 4.38 4.51
N GLY A 50 -17.30 3.24 4.98
CA GLY A 50 -16.74 2.18 4.15
C GLY A 50 -15.34 2.53 3.68
N ALA A 51 -14.32 1.78 4.08
CA ALA A 51 -12.91 1.94 3.67
C ALA A 51 -12.07 0.74 4.07
N ASP A 52 -10.86 0.62 3.53
CA ASP A 52 -9.83 -0.31 4.01
C ASP A 52 -9.11 0.22 5.27
N GLY A 53 -9.09 1.54 5.45
CA GLY A 53 -8.48 2.17 6.62
C GLY A 53 -8.73 3.67 6.74
N ILE A 54 -8.14 4.26 7.78
CA ILE A 54 -8.12 5.69 8.08
C ILE A 54 -6.69 6.21 7.89
N LEU A 55 -6.54 7.31 7.15
CA LEU A 55 -5.29 8.04 7.01
C LEU A 55 -5.38 9.32 7.83
N ILE A 56 -4.42 9.56 8.72
CA ILE A 56 -4.35 10.78 9.52
C ILE A 56 -3.16 11.58 9.03
N VAL A 57 -3.42 12.80 8.55
CA VAL A 57 -2.40 13.69 8.01
C VAL A 57 -2.04 14.73 9.06
N GLY A 58 -0.91 14.55 9.73
CA GLY A 58 -0.44 15.43 10.81
C GLY A 58 0.63 16.43 10.35
N PRO A 59 1.06 17.34 11.24
CA PRO A 59 2.26 18.14 11.00
C PRO A 59 3.48 17.23 10.79
N GLY A 60 4.39 17.63 9.89
CA GLY A 60 5.68 16.98 9.74
C GLY A 60 6.60 17.25 10.93
N ARG A 61 7.63 16.42 11.09
CA ARG A 61 8.69 16.56 12.09
C ARG A 61 9.96 17.04 11.39
N GLY A 62 10.68 17.95 12.04
CA GLY A 62 11.91 18.51 11.48
C GLY A 62 11.66 19.23 10.14
N SER A 63 12.24 18.70 9.06
CA SER A 63 12.13 19.29 7.71
C SER A 63 10.99 18.73 6.86
N ALA A 64 10.25 17.72 7.34
CA ALA A 64 9.14 17.15 6.57
C ALA A 64 7.95 18.12 6.52
N GLU A 65 7.27 18.19 5.38
CA GLU A 65 6.10 19.04 5.23
C GLU A 65 4.90 18.49 6.02
N ALA A 66 4.71 17.17 6.05
CA ALA A 66 3.60 16.53 6.73
C ALA A 66 4.01 15.19 7.34
N SER A 67 3.13 14.61 8.15
CA SER A 67 3.22 13.21 8.58
C SER A 67 1.98 12.43 8.17
N MET A 68 2.14 11.14 7.98
CA MET A 68 1.08 10.19 7.72
C MET A 68 1.07 9.11 8.80
N THR A 69 -0.11 8.87 9.37
CA THR A 69 -0.39 7.67 10.17
C THR A 69 -1.50 6.88 9.50
N VAL A 70 -1.30 5.57 9.37
CA VAL A 70 -2.29 4.63 8.82
C VAL A 70 -2.93 3.87 9.98
N VAL A 71 -4.25 3.72 9.93
CA VAL A 71 -4.99 2.83 10.83
C VAL A 71 -5.85 1.92 9.95
N ASN A 72 -5.58 0.62 9.98
CA ASN A 72 -6.36 -0.37 9.24
C ASN A 72 -7.79 -0.49 9.80
N PHE A 73 -8.68 -1.10 9.04
CA PHE A 73 -10.05 -1.41 9.46
C PHE A 73 -10.14 -2.06 10.86
N ASP A 74 -9.21 -2.93 11.23
CA ASP A 74 -9.18 -3.61 12.53
C ASP A 74 -8.61 -2.76 13.69
N GLY A 75 -8.19 -1.52 13.41
CA GLY A 75 -7.57 -0.61 14.37
C GLY A 75 -6.05 -0.77 14.50
N SER A 76 -5.45 -1.75 13.81
CA SER A 76 -3.99 -1.91 13.76
C SER A 76 -3.32 -0.74 13.02
N ARG A 77 -2.07 -0.43 13.39
CA ARG A 77 -1.29 0.67 12.84
C ARG A 77 -0.08 0.10 12.09
N PRO A 78 -0.19 -0.15 10.77
CA PRO A 78 0.96 -0.57 9.99
C PRO A 78 1.93 0.61 9.81
N GLU A 79 3.20 0.29 9.57
CA GLU A 79 4.25 1.29 9.48
C GLU A 79 4.18 2.11 8.19
N MET A 80 3.66 1.53 7.10
CA MET A 80 3.60 2.15 5.78
C MET A 80 2.44 1.61 4.94
N CYS A 81 1.91 2.46 4.05
CA CYS A 81 0.98 2.07 2.99
C CYS A 81 1.27 2.91 1.74
N GLY A 82 1.77 2.29 0.66
CA GLY A 82 2.17 3.00 -0.55
C GLY A 82 1.00 3.69 -1.27
N ASN A 83 -0.18 3.06 -1.30
CA ASN A 83 -1.40 3.64 -1.87
C ASN A 83 -1.89 4.84 -1.04
N GLY A 84 -1.91 4.68 0.29
CA GLY A 84 -2.26 5.75 1.22
C GLY A 84 -1.31 6.93 1.11
N LEU A 85 0.00 6.69 0.98
CA LEU A 85 1.01 7.74 0.84
C LEU A 85 0.79 8.60 -0.41
N ARG A 86 0.43 7.99 -1.55
CA ARG A 86 0.05 8.77 -2.76
C ARG A 86 -1.16 9.67 -2.49
N CYS A 87 -2.17 9.16 -1.78
CA CYS A 87 -3.35 9.94 -1.41
C CYS A 87 -3.00 11.11 -0.48
N VAL A 88 -2.15 10.88 0.53
CA VAL A 88 -1.69 11.94 1.43
C VAL A 88 -0.86 12.98 0.69
N ALA A 89 0.07 12.58 -0.17
CA ALA A 89 0.87 13.50 -0.96
C ALA A 89 0.01 14.36 -1.92
N ALA A 90 -0.96 13.76 -2.59
CA ALA A 90 -1.91 14.50 -3.42
C ALA A 90 -2.68 15.55 -2.59
N TYR A 91 -3.14 15.16 -1.40
CA TYR A 91 -3.87 16.03 -0.47
C TYR A 91 -2.99 17.16 0.09
N VAL A 92 -1.78 16.86 0.57
CA VAL A 92 -0.84 17.85 1.12
C VAL A 92 -0.40 18.82 0.04
N GLY A 93 -0.11 18.33 -1.17
CA GLY A 93 0.26 19.17 -2.30
C GLY A 93 -0.85 20.13 -2.72
N GLU A 94 -2.12 19.71 -2.67
CA GLU A 94 -3.27 20.62 -2.81
C GLU A 94 -3.31 21.65 -1.67
N ARG A 95 -3.28 21.16 -0.42
CA ARG A 95 -3.47 21.99 0.79
C ARG A 95 -2.39 23.05 0.96
N ARG A 96 -1.16 22.78 0.52
CA ARG A 96 0.01 23.66 0.66
C ARG A 96 0.49 24.28 -0.65
N SER A 97 -0.14 23.95 -1.79
CA SER A 97 0.29 24.40 -3.11
C SER A 97 1.75 24.05 -3.44
N ILE A 98 2.14 22.80 -3.20
CA ILE A 98 3.47 22.25 -3.46
C ILE A 98 3.39 20.95 -4.27
N GLU A 99 4.44 20.64 -5.03
CA GLU A 99 4.50 19.45 -5.88
C GLU A 99 5.53 18.41 -5.42
N ALA A 100 6.59 18.85 -4.74
CA ALA A 100 7.59 17.98 -4.12
C ALA A 100 7.52 18.15 -2.60
N MET A 101 7.56 17.05 -1.87
CA MET A 101 7.46 17.05 -0.42
C MET A 101 8.09 15.79 0.18
N THR A 102 8.46 15.90 1.44
CA THR A 102 8.79 14.78 2.31
C THR A 102 7.66 14.57 3.30
N ILE A 103 7.17 13.34 3.41
CA ILE A 103 6.14 12.95 4.37
C ILE A 103 6.76 11.98 5.36
N ASP A 104 6.66 12.29 6.64
CA ASP A 104 7.05 11.36 7.70
C ASP A 104 6.05 10.21 7.79
N THR A 105 6.56 9.00 7.82
CA THR A 105 5.79 7.78 8.10
C THR A 105 6.39 7.05 9.29
N ASP A 106 5.71 6.03 9.80
CA ASP A 106 6.27 5.20 10.87
C ASP A 106 7.44 4.33 10.37
N ALA A 107 7.57 4.14 9.06
CA ALA A 107 8.75 3.55 8.40
C ALA A 107 9.86 4.58 8.04
N GLY A 108 9.74 5.82 8.56
CA GLY A 108 10.65 6.93 8.29
C GLY A 108 10.15 7.89 7.20
N PRO A 109 10.91 8.96 6.91
CA PRO A 109 10.53 9.95 5.90
C PRO A 109 10.53 9.33 4.49
N ARG A 110 9.58 9.77 3.66
CA ARG A 110 9.44 9.36 2.26
C ARG A 110 9.29 10.56 1.35
N ALA A 111 10.14 10.61 0.31
CA ALA A 111 10.04 11.63 -0.73
C ALA A 111 8.84 11.33 -1.63
N CYS A 112 8.04 12.36 -1.91
CA CYS A 112 6.87 12.30 -2.76
C CYS A 112 6.94 13.43 -3.80
N GLN A 113 6.51 13.13 -5.02
CA GLN A 113 6.45 14.09 -6.12
C GLN A 113 5.16 13.92 -6.91
N ILE A 114 4.37 14.98 -7.00
CA ILE A 114 3.24 15.06 -7.91
C ILE A 114 3.80 15.29 -9.32
N THR A 115 3.46 14.40 -10.26
CA THR A 115 4.00 14.44 -11.62
C THR A 115 2.99 14.92 -12.64
N ALA A 116 1.70 14.76 -12.36
CA ALA A 116 0.61 15.18 -13.24
C ALA A 116 -0.70 15.33 -12.46
N ARG A 117 -1.61 16.13 -13.01
CA ARG A 117 -3.00 16.26 -12.56
C ARG A 117 -3.90 16.17 -13.79
N THR A 118 -4.80 15.19 -13.81
CA THR A 118 -5.71 14.94 -14.94
C THR A 118 -7.13 14.78 -14.41
N GLY A 119 -7.94 15.83 -14.56
CA GLY A 119 -9.28 15.86 -13.97
C GLY A 119 -9.23 15.71 -12.44
N ALA A 120 -9.87 14.67 -11.91
CA ALA A 120 -9.88 14.36 -10.47
C ALA A 120 -8.69 13.48 -10.03
N GLU A 121 -7.87 13.00 -10.95
CA GLU A 121 -6.74 12.12 -10.67
C GLU A 121 -5.44 12.91 -10.52
N VAL A 122 -4.64 12.55 -9.52
CA VAL A 122 -3.31 13.08 -9.28
C VAL A 122 -2.31 11.93 -9.36
N SER A 123 -1.34 12.02 -10.26
CA SER A 123 -0.27 11.04 -10.35
C SER A 123 0.86 11.42 -9.39
N VAL A 124 1.23 10.50 -8.51
CA VAL A 124 2.23 10.73 -7.46
C VAL A 124 3.30 9.64 -7.54
N ARG A 125 4.55 10.08 -7.66
CA ARG A 125 5.74 9.25 -7.43
C ARG A 125 6.06 9.27 -5.94
N VAL A 126 6.25 8.09 -5.36
CA VAL A 126 6.68 7.91 -3.98
C VAL A 126 7.97 7.11 -3.96
N ASP A 127 8.86 7.49 -3.04
CA ASP A 127 9.96 6.64 -2.60
C ASP A 127 9.39 5.51 -1.74
N MET A 128 9.69 4.27 -2.11
CA MET A 128 9.25 3.06 -1.41
C MET A 128 10.33 2.54 -0.47
N GLY A 129 11.51 3.16 -0.45
CA GLY A 129 12.65 2.74 0.34
C GLY A 129 13.41 1.56 -0.29
N PRO A 130 14.45 1.06 0.42
CA PRO A 130 15.28 -0.03 -0.06
C PRO A 130 14.50 -1.35 -0.11
N ALA A 131 14.87 -2.20 -1.06
CA ALA A 131 14.44 -3.60 -1.06
C ALA A 131 15.58 -4.54 -0.67
N GLU A 132 15.23 -5.69 -0.10
CA GLU A 132 16.16 -6.77 0.24
C GLU A 132 15.73 -8.06 -0.46
N LEU A 133 16.68 -8.75 -1.11
CA LEU A 133 16.46 -10.08 -1.66
C LEU A 133 16.58 -11.12 -0.54
N LEU A 134 15.55 -11.93 -0.37
CA LEU A 134 15.49 -12.98 0.65
C LEU A 134 15.91 -14.36 0.11
N GLY A 135 16.25 -14.44 -1.18
CA GLY A 135 16.59 -15.68 -1.88
C GLY A 135 15.37 -16.41 -2.44
N ALA A 136 15.61 -17.53 -3.12
CA ALA A 136 14.56 -18.34 -3.73
C ALA A 136 14.14 -19.50 -2.82
N ALA A 137 12.85 -19.84 -2.85
CA ALA A 137 12.27 -20.96 -2.13
C ALA A 137 11.34 -21.78 -3.03
N ARG A 138 11.12 -23.06 -2.68
CA ARG A 138 10.14 -23.95 -3.31
C ARG A 138 9.18 -24.48 -2.24
N PRO A 139 8.20 -23.67 -1.81
CA PRO A 139 7.20 -24.08 -0.81
C PRO A 139 6.46 -25.33 -1.27
N GLU A 140 6.08 -26.19 -0.32
CA GLU A 140 5.35 -27.42 -0.61
C GLU A 140 3.99 -27.11 -1.23
N ALA A 141 3.30 -26.11 -0.68
CA ALA A 141 2.04 -25.59 -1.22
C ALA A 141 2.17 -25.03 -2.65
N GLY A 142 3.39 -24.71 -3.09
CA GLY A 142 3.68 -24.18 -4.42
C GLY A 142 3.69 -25.23 -5.53
N GLY A 143 3.54 -26.51 -5.21
CA GLY A 143 3.49 -27.57 -6.23
C GLY A 143 4.77 -27.67 -7.06
N GLY A 144 5.94 -27.44 -6.42
CA GLY A 144 7.25 -27.49 -7.06
C GLY A 144 7.70 -26.19 -7.75
N ARG A 145 6.86 -25.15 -7.76
CA ARG A 145 7.21 -23.82 -8.27
C ARG A 145 8.28 -23.16 -7.41
N GLU A 146 9.08 -22.32 -8.07
CA GLU A 146 10.04 -21.45 -7.40
C GLU A 146 9.42 -20.09 -7.15
N PHE A 147 9.72 -19.54 -5.97
CA PHE A 147 9.31 -18.22 -5.54
C PHE A 147 10.54 -17.42 -5.12
N VAL A 148 10.71 -16.25 -5.70
CA VAL A 148 11.76 -15.29 -5.33
C VAL A 148 11.26 -14.47 -4.15
N GLY A 149 11.94 -14.58 -3.02
CA GLY A 149 11.65 -13.82 -1.82
C GLY A 149 12.21 -12.40 -1.92
N VAL A 150 11.37 -11.40 -1.64
CA VAL A 150 11.76 -9.99 -1.57
C VAL A 150 11.14 -9.34 -0.33
N SER A 151 11.88 -8.48 0.35
CA SER A 151 11.36 -7.62 1.40
C SER A 151 11.34 -6.17 0.92
N MET A 152 10.17 -5.53 1.03
CA MET A 152 10.00 -4.08 0.91
C MET A 152 9.80 -3.43 2.29
N GLY A 153 10.26 -4.10 3.36
CA GLY A 153 9.86 -3.87 4.76
C GLY A 153 8.83 -4.90 5.26
N ASN A 154 8.16 -5.59 4.34
CA ASN A 154 7.30 -6.76 4.56
C ASN A 154 7.65 -7.85 3.54
N PRO A 155 7.45 -9.15 3.87
CA PRO A 155 7.85 -10.26 3.00
C PRO A 155 6.91 -10.46 1.81
N HIS A 156 7.50 -10.73 0.65
CA HIS A 156 6.88 -11.04 -0.63
C HIS A 156 7.49 -12.30 -1.22
N ALA A 157 6.67 -13.12 -1.86
CA ALA A 157 7.06 -14.36 -2.51
C ALA A 157 6.54 -14.33 -3.95
N VAL A 158 7.44 -14.09 -4.89
CA VAL A 158 7.11 -13.81 -6.29
C VAL A 158 7.34 -15.05 -7.15
N CYS A 159 6.29 -15.57 -7.77
CA CYS A 159 6.36 -16.61 -8.77
C CYS A 159 6.11 -16.03 -10.17
N PHE A 160 7.08 -16.20 -11.07
CA PHE A 160 6.90 -15.89 -12.48
C PHE A 160 6.27 -17.07 -13.21
N VAL A 161 5.11 -16.83 -13.84
CA VAL A 161 4.31 -17.88 -14.48
C VAL A 161 4.53 -17.94 -15.99
N GLY A 162 4.33 -19.12 -16.56
CA GLY A 162 4.41 -19.38 -18.00
C GLY A 162 3.30 -18.71 -18.82
N SER A 163 3.48 -18.67 -20.14
CA SER A 163 2.56 -18.03 -21.08
C SER A 163 1.16 -18.67 -21.15
N ASP A 164 1.05 -19.94 -20.75
CA ASP A 164 -0.15 -20.77 -20.75
C ASP A 164 -0.85 -20.86 -19.39
N GLU A 165 -0.24 -20.33 -18.34
CA GLU A 165 -0.79 -20.35 -16.99
C GLU A 165 -1.74 -19.17 -16.74
N ASP A 166 -2.53 -19.21 -15.68
CA ASP A 166 -3.39 -18.08 -15.28
C ASP A 166 -2.95 -17.57 -13.90
N PRO A 167 -2.39 -16.34 -13.78
CA PRO A 167 -1.89 -15.84 -12.51
C PRO A 167 -3.03 -15.57 -11.52
N GLU A 168 -4.23 -15.21 -12.00
CA GLU A 168 -5.41 -15.01 -11.14
C GLU A 168 -5.82 -16.34 -10.52
N ALA A 169 -6.00 -17.36 -11.36
CA ALA A 169 -6.40 -18.69 -10.91
C ALA A 169 -5.40 -19.25 -9.90
N LEU A 170 -4.09 -19.09 -10.15
CA LEU A 170 -3.04 -19.51 -9.22
C LEU A 170 -3.10 -18.75 -7.89
N ALA A 171 -3.23 -17.43 -7.92
CA ALA A 171 -3.35 -16.62 -6.71
C ALA A 171 -4.57 -17.05 -5.87
N ARG A 172 -5.72 -17.28 -6.52
CA ARG A 172 -6.96 -17.70 -5.84
C ARG A 172 -6.91 -19.12 -5.29
N THR A 173 -6.20 -20.03 -5.95
CA THR A 173 -6.16 -21.45 -5.58
C THR A 173 -5.05 -21.79 -4.60
N LEU A 174 -3.88 -21.16 -4.73
CA LEU A 174 -2.69 -21.48 -3.94
C LEU A 174 -2.38 -20.44 -2.86
N GLY A 175 -2.85 -19.20 -3.00
CA GLY A 175 -2.44 -18.06 -2.18
C GLY A 175 -2.55 -18.31 -0.67
N SER A 176 -3.69 -18.82 -0.19
CA SER A 176 -3.90 -19.06 1.25
C SER A 176 -2.96 -20.11 1.83
N ALA A 177 -2.66 -21.16 1.06
CA ALA A 177 -1.76 -22.22 1.49
C ALA A 177 -0.30 -21.74 1.48
N LEU A 178 0.07 -20.96 0.45
CA LEU A 178 1.38 -20.36 0.31
C LEU A 178 1.68 -19.30 1.38
N GLU A 179 0.71 -18.45 1.72
CA GLU A 179 0.86 -17.47 2.81
C GLU A 179 1.31 -18.15 4.12
N LEU A 180 0.78 -19.34 4.40
CA LEU A 180 0.97 -20.07 5.64
C LEU A 180 2.08 -21.13 5.57
N ASP A 181 2.71 -21.32 4.41
CA ASP A 181 3.70 -22.39 4.19
C ASP A 181 4.84 -22.30 5.23
N PRO A 182 5.31 -23.44 5.78
CA PRO A 182 6.37 -23.48 6.79
C PRO A 182 7.63 -22.70 6.43
N VAL A 183 7.97 -22.56 5.15
CA VAL A 183 9.17 -21.81 4.72
C VAL A 183 9.08 -20.31 5.02
N TYR A 184 7.87 -19.76 5.15
CA TYR A 184 7.65 -18.34 5.44
C TYR A 184 7.33 -18.06 6.91
N GLN A 185 7.33 -19.08 7.76
CA GLN A 185 7.08 -18.90 9.19
C GLN A 185 8.29 -18.26 9.88
N PRO A 186 8.06 -17.48 10.97
CA PRO A 186 6.77 -17.16 11.57
C PRO A 186 6.06 -15.96 10.93
N ALA A 187 6.70 -15.27 10.00
CA ALA A 187 6.24 -13.98 9.49
C ALA A 187 5.08 -14.08 8.49
N LYS A 188 4.85 -15.28 7.92
CA LYS A 188 4.04 -15.51 6.72
C LYS A 188 4.57 -14.68 5.54
N THR A 189 3.89 -14.68 4.40
CA THR A 189 4.29 -13.83 3.26
C THR A 189 3.09 -13.35 2.45
N ASN A 190 3.26 -12.21 1.75
CA ASN A 190 2.44 -11.91 0.58
C ASN A 190 2.89 -12.82 -0.57
N VAL A 191 1.96 -13.18 -1.44
CA VAL A 191 2.23 -14.12 -2.55
C VAL A 191 1.82 -13.47 -3.85
N GLU A 192 2.78 -13.37 -4.76
CA GLU A 192 2.62 -12.72 -6.05
C GLU A 192 2.74 -13.75 -7.18
N PHE A 193 1.77 -13.75 -8.09
CA PHE A 193 1.86 -14.47 -9.36
C PHE A 193 1.97 -13.45 -10.49
N ALA A 194 3.11 -13.46 -11.18
CA ALA A 194 3.49 -12.44 -12.15
C ALA A 194 3.72 -13.03 -13.54
N ARG A 195 3.14 -12.41 -14.56
CA ARG A 195 3.45 -12.70 -15.97
C ARG A 195 4.22 -11.54 -16.57
N VAL A 196 5.44 -11.80 -17.01
CA VAL A 196 6.23 -10.82 -17.77
C VAL A 196 5.67 -10.75 -19.18
N GLN A 197 5.05 -9.61 -19.52
CA GLN A 197 4.45 -9.39 -20.84
C GLN A 197 5.47 -8.81 -21.83
N SER A 198 6.40 -8.00 -21.33
CA SER A 198 7.51 -7.42 -22.09
C SER A 198 8.59 -6.92 -21.11
N PRO A 199 9.77 -6.49 -21.60
CA PRO A 199 10.79 -5.88 -20.74
C PRO A 199 10.33 -4.62 -19.97
N SER A 200 9.17 -4.05 -20.28
CA SER A 200 8.62 -2.87 -19.57
C SER A 200 7.20 -3.08 -19.03
N ALA A 201 6.68 -4.31 -19.02
CA ALA A 201 5.33 -4.58 -18.54
C ALA A 201 5.20 -5.95 -17.87
N ILE A 202 4.58 -5.96 -16.70
CA ILE A 202 4.26 -7.15 -15.90
C ILE A 202 2.77 -7.11 -15.54
N GLU A 203 2.08 -8.22 -15.73
CA GLU A 203 0.75 -8.47 -15.14
C GLU A 203 0.92 -9.17 -13.80
N LEU A 204 0.19 -8.72 -12.78
CA LEU A 204 0.38 -9.14 -11.41
C LEU A 204 -0.94 -9.39 -10.68
N TRP A 205 -1.03 -10.55 -10.03
CA TRP A 205 -2.06 -10.89 -9.06
C TRP A 205 -1.44 -11.17 -7.70
N VAL A 206 -2.09 -10.67 -6.64
CA VAL A 206 -1.54 -10.72 -5.29
C VAL A 206 -2.54 -11.36 -4.34
N TRP A 207 -2.05 -12.32 -3.57
CA TRP A 207 -2.65 -12.74 -2.32
C TRP A 207 -1.93 -12.03 -1.18
N GLU A 208 -2.57 -11.04 -0.57
CA GLU A 208 -2.01 -10.28 0.54
C GLU A 208 -2.16 -11.01 1.87
N ARG A 209 -1.07 -11.02 2.64
CA ARG A 209 -0.97 -11.65 3.95
C ARG A 209 -2.06 -11.13 4.88
N GLY A 210 -2.90 -12.03 5.39
CA GLY A 210 -3.99 -11.70 6.31
C GLY A 210 -5.19 -10.99 5.67
N VAL A 211 -5.19 -10.78 4.34
CA VAL A 211 -6.27 -10.09 3.61
C VAL A 211 -6.88 -11.01 2.55
N GLY A 212 -6.07 -11.69 1.75
CA GLY A 212 -6.51 -12.46 0.59
C GLY A 212 -6.29 -11.72 -0.73
N ILE A 213 -7.14 -11.97 -1.72
CA ILE A 213 -7.00 -11.34 -3.05
C ILE A 213 -7.35 -9.85 -2.95
N THR A 214 -6.44 -8.99 -3.43
CA THR A 214 -6.62 -7.54 -3.48
C THR A 214 -6.47 -7.00 -4.90
N ASP A 215 -7.12 -5.86 -5.15
CA ASP A 215 -7.05 -5.20 -6.45
C ASP A 215 -5.71 -4.48 -6.68
N ALA A 216 -5.01 -4.09 -5.61
CA ALA A 216 -3.71 -3.44 -5.73
C ALA A 216 -2.86 -3.57 -4.46
N CYS A 217 -1.61 -4.02 -4.61
CA CYS A 217 -0.59 -4.01 -3.57
C CYS A 217 0.65 -3.25 -4.02
N GLY A 218 0.94 -2.08 -3.41
CA GLY A 218 2.08 -1.25 -3.82
C GLY A 218 3.44 -1.90 -3.53
N THR A 219 3.61 -2.47 -2.34
CA THR A 219 4.84 -3.18 -1.96
C THR A 219 5.00 -4.48 -2.75
N GLY A 220 3.92 -5.21 -3.05
CA GLY A 220 3.93 -6.39 -3.91
C GLY A 220 4.32 -6.08 -5.36
N ALA A 221 3.82 -4.97 -5.92
CA ALA A 221 4.27 -4.48 -7.22
C ALA A 221 5.76 -4.13 -7.23
N CYS A 222 6.25 -3.45 -6.19
CA CYS A 222 7.67 -3.15 -6.04
C CYS A 222 8.53 -4.40 -5.92
N GLY A 223 8.16 -5.33 -5.04
CA GLY A 223 8.87 -6.60 -4.83
C GLY A 223 8.91 -7.45 -6.10
N THR A 224 7.82 -7.48 -6.87
CA THR A 224 7.75 -8.18 -8.17
C THR A 224 8.76 -7.62 -9.17
N VAL A 225 8.87 -6.30 -9.29
CA VAL A 225 9.84 -5.69 -10.23
C VAL A 225 11.27 -5.88 -9.72
N VAL A 226 11.52 -5.86 -8.41
CA VAL A 226 12.84 -6.20 -7.85
C VAL A 226 13.23 -7.62 -8.22
N ALA A 227 12.33 -8.60 -8.01
CA ALA A 227 12.56 -9.99 -8.39
C ALA A 227 12.78 -10.15 -9.91
N ALA A 228 12.06 -9.39 -10.73
CA ALA A 228 12.19 -9.43 -12.18
C ALA A 228 13.52 -8.83 -12.67
N VAL A 229 14.01 -7.77 -12.02
CA VAL A 229 15.33 -7.18 -12.31
C VAL A 229 16.44 -8.16 -11.93
N GLU A 230 16.36 -8.76 -10.74
CA GLU A 230 17.34 -9.75 -10.28
C GLU A 230 17.41 -10.97 -11.23
N GLY A 231 16.25 -11.44 -11.69
CA GLY A 231 16.15 -12.53 -12.68
C GLY A 231 16.51 -12.14 -14.12
N GLY A 232 16.87 -10.88 -14.39
CA GLY A 232 17.16 -10.39 -15.74
C GLY A 232 15.96 -10.37 -16.69
N LEU A 233 14.74 -10.42 -16.16
CA LEU A 233 13.49 -10.45 -16.94
C LEU A 233 13.05 -9.06 -17.41
N VAL A 234 13.44 -8.02 -16.66
CA VAL A 234 13.23 -6.60 -17.00
C VAL A 234 14.49 -5.80 -16.67
N PRO A 235 14.76 -4.67 -17.35
CA PRO A 235 15.96 -3.89 -17.12
C PRO A 235 15.83 -2.97 -15.89
N ALA A 236 16.90 -2.90 -15.10
CA ALA A 236 17.03 -1.93 -14.02
C ALA A 236 17.04 -0.47 -14.55
N GLY A 237 16.65 0.47 -13.69
CA GLY A 237 16.71 1.91 -13.94
C GLY A 237 15.61 2.46 -14.85
N THR A 238 14.74 1.60 -15.39
CA THR A 238 13.62 2.02 -16.24
C THR A 238 12.27 1.76 -15.55
N PRO A 239 11.26 2.61 -15.78
CA PRO A 239 9.92 2.35 -15.26
C PRO A 239 9.30 1.11 -15.92
N VAL A 240 8.88 0.15 -15.10
CA VAL A 240 8.12 -1.04 -15.50
C VAL A 240 6.66 -0.85 -15.12
N ALA A 241 5.76 -0.99 -16.09
CA ALA A 241 4.32 -0.93 -15.87
C ALA A 241 3.84 -2.26 -15.26
N VAL A 242 3.40 -2.21 -14.00
CA VAL A 242 2.79 -3.32 -13.29
C VAL A 242 1.27 -3.17 -13.37
N ARG A 243 0.62 -4.06 -14.10
CA ARG A 243 -0.84 -4.10 -14.26
C ARG A 243 -1.44 -5.01 -13.19
N LEU A 244 -2.18 -4.41 -12.27
CA LEU A 244 -2.97 -5.08 -11.24
C LEU A 244 -4.47 -4.94 -11.56
N PRO A 245 -5.37 -5.70 -10.92
CA PRO A 245 -6.81 -5.58 -11.16
C PRO A 245 -7.35 -4.15 -10.99
N GLY A 246 -6.83 -3.41 -10.01
CA GLY A 246 -7.22 -2.04 -9.70
C GLY A 246 -6.62 -0.98 -10.63
N GLY A 247 -5.66 -1.35 -11.50
CA GLY A 247 -5.05 -0.48 -12.50
C GLY A 247 -3.53 -0.60 -12.55
N VAL A 248 -2.84 0.46 -12.97
CA VAL A 248 -1.40 0.38 -13.32
C VAL A 248 -0.54 1.19 -12.37
N LEU A 249 0.51 0.57 -11.85
CA LEU A 249 1.64 1.22 -11.18
C LEU A 249 2.84 1.22 -12.11
N HIS A 250 3.68 2.25 -12.03
CA HIS A 250 4.97 2.27 -12.70
C HIS A 250 6.07 2.22 -11.64
N VAL A 251 6.82 1.13 -11.62
CA VAL A 251 7.87 0.90 -10.64
C VAL A 251 9.23 1.03 -11.31
N THR A 252 10.13 1.80 -10.72
CA THR A 252 11.53 1.89 -11.16
C THR A 252 12.42 1.35 -10.05
N VAL A 253 13.17 0.29 -10.37
CA VAL A 253 14.16 -0.32 -9.48
C VAL A 253 15.56 0.05 -9.99
N PRO A 254 16.40 0.72 -9.18
CA PRO A 254 17.79 0.99 -9.55
C PRO A 254 18.62 -0.29 -9.66
N ALA A 255 19.83 -0.20 -10.23
CA ALA A 255 20.72 -1.37 -10.36
C ALA A 255 21.07 -2.02 -9.01
N ASP A 256 21.19 -1.21 -7.95
CA ASP A 256 21.23 -1.70 -6.57
C ASP A 256 19.90 -1.33 -5.88
N PRO A 257 18.98 -2.28 -5.66
CA PRO A 257 17.66 -2.00 -5.09
C PRO A 257 17.71 -1.46 -3.64
N ARG A 258 18.86 -1.57 -2.96
CA ARG A 258 19.07 -0.98 -1.62
C ARG A 258 19.23 0.54 -1.66
N VAL A 259 19.40 1.12 -2.84
CA VAL A 259 19.43 2.59 -3.01
C VAL A 259 18.02 3.19 -2.91
N GLY A 260 16.98 2.40 -3.18
CA GLY A 260 15.59 2.82 -3.05
C GLY A 260 14.77 2.55 -4.32
N VAL A 261 13.62 1.92 -4.16
CA VAL A 261 12.65 1.70 -5.22
C VAL A 261 11.70 2.89 -5.30
N THR A 262 11.32 3.31 -6.50
CA THR A 262 10.28 4.34 -6.67
C THR A 262 9.05 3.77 -7.33
N MET A 263 7.88 4.24 -6.92
CA MET A 263 6.59 3.83 -7.45
C MET A 263 5.77 5.05 -7.82
N LEU A 264 5.30 5.09 -9.06
CA LEU A 264 4.38 6.09 -9.58
C LEU A 264 3.01 5.46 -9.78
N GLY A 265 1.98 6.11 -9.26
CA GLY A 265 0.60 5.68 -9.44
C GLY A 265 -0.39 6.81 -9.24
N PRO A 266 -1.66 6.58 -9.58
CA PRO A 266 -2.72 7.55 -9.36
C PRO A 266 -3.17 7.58 -7.90
N ALA A 267 -3.74 8.72 -7.53
CA ALA A 267 -4.54 8.93 -6.34
C ALA A 267 -5.74 9.82 -6.69
N ARG A 268 -6.90 9.55 -6.08
CA ARG A 268 -8.14 10.27 -6.34
C ARG A 268 -8.89 10.54 -5.05
N GLN A 269 -9.53 11.70 -4.95
CA GLN A 269 -10.59 11.93 -3.97
C GLN A 269 -11.94 11.52 -4.58
N ALA A 270 -12.64 10.61 -3.93
CA ALA A 270 -13.98 10.18 -4.33
C ALA A 270 -15.06 11.15 -3.86
N PHE A 271 -15.09 11.47 -2.56
CA PHE A 271 -16.04 12.40 -1.96
C PHE A 271 -15.52 12.96 -0.63
N SER A 272 -16.27 13.85 0.00
CA SER A 272 -15.99 14.35 1.36
C SER A 272 -17.26 14.34 2.20
N GLY A 273 -17.10 14.34 3.53
CA GLY A 273 -18.23 14.28 4.45
C GLY A 273 -17.83 14.58 5.89
N VAL A 274 -18.77 14.34 6.80
CA VAL A 274 -18.61 14.53 8.24
C VAL A 274 -19.12 13.28 8.98
N ILE A 275 -18.32 12.75 9.91
CA ILE A 275 -18.71 11.67 10.81
C ILE A 275 -19.28 12.29 12.08
N ASP A 276 -20.48 11.86 12.49
CA ASP A 276 -21.08 12.31 13.74
C ASP A 276 -20.29 11.85 14.96
N GLY A 277 -20.01 12.79 15.87
CA GLY A 277 -19.18 12.55 17.04
C GLY A 277 -19.91 12.01 18.27
N SER A 278 -21.20 11.71 18.18
CA SER A 278 -22.02 11.11 19.25
C SER A 278 -22.06 9.58 19.19
N VAL A 279 -21.26 8.97 18.32
CA VAL A 279 -21.21 7.52 18.22
C VAL A 279 -20.33 6.98 19.34
N SER A 280 -20.98 6.71 20.48
CA SER A 280 -20.41 5.98 21.61
C SER A 280 -19.89 4.62 21.15
N PRO A 281 -18.82 4.07 21.76
CA PRO A 281 -18.45 2.68 21.52
C PRO A 281 -19.66 1.81 21.88
N SER A 282 -20.09 0.98 20.94
CA SER A 282 -20.95 -0.15 21.23
C SER A 282 -20.29 -0.91 22.37
N ALA A 283 -20.93 -0.97 23.53
CA ALA A 283 -20.50 -1.87 24.58
C ALA A 283 -20.40 -3.25 23.93
N ALA A 284 -19.21 -3.84 23.93
CA ALA A 284 -19.05 -5.22 23.55
C ALA A 284 -19.95 -6.02 24.49
N GLU A 285 -21.01 -6.63 23.94
CA GLU A 285 -21.76 -7.65 24.65
C GLU A 285 -20.75 -8.76 24.96
N SER A 286 -20.39 -8.83 26.24
CA SER A 286 -19.63 -9.94 26.80
C SER A 286 -20.60 -11.09 26.95
N SER A 287 -20.43 -12.10 26.10
CA SER A 287 -20.99 -13.44 26.28
C SER A 287 -19.87 -14.40 26.61
#